data_AF-A0A2N5P2M2-F1
#
_entry.id   AF-A0A2N5P2M2-F1
#
_cell.length_a   1.000
_cell.length_b   1.000
_cell.length_c   1.000
_cell.angle_alpha   90.00
_cell.angle_beta   90.00
_cell.angle_gamma   90.00
#
_symmetry.space_group_name_H-M   'P 1'
#
loop_
_entity.id
_entity.type
_entity.pdbx_description
1 polymer ?
#
loop_
_entity_poly.entity_id
_entity_poly.type
_entity_poly.pdbx_seq_one_letter_code
_entity_poly.pdbx_strand_id
1 'polypeptide(L)'
;MVVLNIFGKIEPICISNKLKLYISNLPNGESNNWNKELVDEMRTAVKMNIIESEKLGMKPNINIREIYSRHFPQNPLSDDTTEEVYLQKIADNMICLYFDYSYQDMPLGDWDTNCFDGRLCEEDYAEKVIDFINFVSSGKSTQIPSFVPQWVYSSNHDLQNCHRIFWGEQRAEIYIESLKKWGQIFDIFLKYKNDYLQLDYLMNSIHTDNDYNTYHYFKMYSLCQLFLEKSKESELDWKLPQFLDHNYPLEERNEIAKLLRQMRNKIAHGDFIGLENKIEEYAQKVMDGRYSFDYSEYSRKNWVLLNACCLLEDTVRNIIIMLFTDREKLKSIKDSTNIIL
;
A
#
# COMPACT_ATOMS: atom_id res chain seq x y z
N MET A 1 -13.83 9.06 1.97
CA MET A 1 -13.07 10.07 1.20
C MET A 1 -11.77 10.34 1.92
N VAL A 2 -10.64 10.26 1.20
CA VAL A 2 -9.30 10.55 1.75
C VAL A 2 -8.68 11.76 1.06
N VAL A 3 -7.86 12.50 1.79
CA VAL A 3 -7.03 13.58 1.24
C VAL A 3 -5.69 12.99 0.83
N LEU A 4 -5.21 13.35 -0.35
CA LEU A 4 -3.94 12.88 -0.89
C LEU A 4 -2.86 13.95 -0.74
N ASN A 5 -1.59 13.55 -0.69
CA ASN A 5 -0.44 14.46 -0.78
C ASN A 5 -0.21 15.02 -2.21
N ILE A 6 -1.30 15.43 -2.88
CA ILE A 6 -1.29 16.03 -4.20
C ILE A 6 -1.83 17.44 -4.10
N PHE A 7 -1.11 18.40 -4.69
CA PHE A 7 -1.43 19.82 -4.65
C PHE A 7 -1.62 20.38 -6.06
N GLY A 8 -2.84 20.80 -6.37
CA GLY A 8 -3.18 21.41 -7.65
C GLY A 8 -4.68 21.68 -7.76
N LYS A 9 -5.06 22.56 -8.69
CA LYS A 9 -6.46 22.89 -8.94
C LYS A 9 -7.01 22.06 -10.11
N ILE A 10 -8.06 21.29 -9.86
CA ILE A 10 -8.70 20.39 -10.81
C ILE A 10 -10.23 20.43 -10.70
N GLU A 11 -10.90 20.22 -11.82
CA GLU A 11 -12.29 19.78 -11.82
C GLU A 11 -12.36 18.29 -11.45
N PRO A 12 -13.52 17.75 -11.02
CA PRO A 12 -13.67 16.33 -10.75
C PRO A 12 -13.26 15.44 -11.94
N ILE A 13 -12.45 14.42 -11.67
CA ILE A 13 -11.95 13.46 -12.65
C ILE A 13 -12.35 12.06 -12.22
N CYS A 14 -13.12 11.36 -13.06
CA CYS A 14 -13.35 9.92 -12.90
C CYS A 14 -12.04 9.17 -13.21
N ILE A 15 -11.52 8.41 -12.25
CA ILE A 15 -10.34 7.57 -12.46
C ILE A 15 -10.72 6.12 -12.80
N SER A 16 -11.78 5.57 -12.19
CA SER A 16 -12.36 4.26 -12.54
C SER A 16 -13.87 4.35 -12.60
N ASN A 17 -14.46 4.01 -13.74
CA ASN A 17 -15.91 4.05 -13.90
C ASN A 17 -16.59 2.86 -13.22
N LYS A 18 -15.95 1.68 -13.21
CA LYS A 18 -16.52 0.47 -12.58
C LYS A 18 -16.50 0.54 -11.06
N LEU A 19 -15.50 1.22 -10.50
CA LEU A 19 -15.43 1.48 -9.07
C LEU A 19 -16.14 2.77 -8.67
N LYS A 20 -16.62 3.59 -9.61
CA LYS A 20 -17.10 4.96 -9.33
C LYS A 20 -16.09 5.77 -8.52
N LEU A 21 -14.81 5.64 -8.86
CA LEU A 21 -13.72 6.25 -8.14
C LEU A 21 -13.32 7.57 -8.80
N TYR A 22 -13.29 8.64 -8.01
CA TYR A 22 -13.03 10.00 -8.47
C TYR A 22 -11.93 10.68 -7.65
N ILE A 23 -11.31 11.66 -8.28
CA ILE A 23 -10.49 12.67 -7.60
C ILE A 23 -11.02 14.07 -7.89
N SER A 24 -10.94 14.96 -6.92
CA SER A 24 -11.26 16.38 -7.09
C SER A 24 -10.51 17.21 -6.04
N ASN A 25 -10.57 18.54 -6.14
CA ASN A 25 -10.28 19.34 -4.96
C ASN A 25 -11.30 19.06 -3.85
N LEU A 26 -10.90 19.36 -2.62
CA LEU A 26 -11.76 19.25 -1.44
C LEU A 26 -13.04 20.10 -1.62
N PRO A 27 -14.20 19.63 -1.13
CA PRO A 27 -15.40 20.44 -1.18
C PRO A 27 -15.24 21.65 -0.26
N ASN A 28 -15.42 22.85 -0.81
CA ASN A 28 -15.25 24.12 -0.10
C ASN A 28 -16.59 24.86 -0.05
N GLY A 29 -17.40 24.60 0.98
CA GLY A 29 -18.72 25.19 1.18
C GLY A 29 -18.94 25.55 2.64
N GLU A 30 -19.95 26.40 2.94
CA GLU A 30 -20.18 26.93 4.30
C GLU A 30 -20.37 25.86 5.39
N SER A 31 -20.83 24.65 5.01
CA SER A 31 -21.02 23.50 5.91
C SER A 31 -19.88 22.47 5.86
N ASN A 32 -18.84 22.68 5.05
CA ASN A 32 -17.72 21.75 4.88
C ASN A 32 -16.38 22.46 5.18
N ASN A 33 -15.75 22.08 6.29
CA ASN A 33 -14.60 22.80 6.85
C ASN A 33 -13.30 21.99 6.84
N TRP A 34 -13.17 21.01 5.94
CA TRP A 34 -11.98 20.15 5.84
C TRP A 34 -10.70 20.97 5.68
N ASN A 35 -10.75 22.08 4.93
CA ASN A 35 -9.58 22.95 4.73
C ASN A 35 -9.04 23.50 6.05
N LYS A 36 -9.92 23.89 6.99
CA LYS A 36 -9.47 24.39 8.30
C LYS A 36 -8.87 23.28 9.14
N GLU A 37 -9.50 22.11 9.18
CA GLU A 37 -8.97 20.95 9.90
C GLU A 37 -7.59 20.55 9.37
N LEU A 38 -7.41 20.52 8.04
CA LEU A 38 -6.12 20.25 7.41
C LEU A 38 -5.06 21.30 7.71
N VAL A 39 -5.43 22.58 7.81
CA VAL A 39 -4.51 23.64 8.24
C VAL A 39 -4.07 23.42 9.69
N ASP A 40 -4.99 23.04 10.57
CA ASP A 40 -4.68 22.73 11.97
C ASP A 40 -3.77 21.49 12.09
N GLU A 41 -4.00 20.45 11.27
CA GLU A 41 -3.12 19.27 11.15
C GLU A 41 -1.73 19.62 10.64
N MET A 42 -1.62 20.39 9.55
CA MET A 42 -0.34 20.87 9.04
C MET A 42 0.42 21.71 10.07
N ARG A 43 -0.29 22.56 10.84
CA ARG A 43 0.32 23.35 11.91
C ARG A 43 0.87 22.46 13.01
N THR A 44 0.16 21.38 13.34
CA THR A 44 0.60 20.39 14.33
C THR A 44 1.84 19.64 13.84
N ALA A 45 1.86 19.23 12.56
CA ALA A 45 3.02 18.59 11.94
C ALA A 45 4.28 19.47 11.98
N VAL A 46 4.16 20.75 11.61
CA VAL A 46 5.28 21.71 11.68
C VAL A 46 5.81 21.84 13.11
N LYS A 47 4.93 21.94 14.12
CA LYS A 47 5.34 22.02 15.53
C LYS A 47 6.06 20.76 15.99
N MET A 48 5.54 19.58 15.63
CA MET A 48 6.17 18.30 15.97
C MET A 48 7.56 18.19 15.34
N ASN A 49 7.73 18.62 14.09
CA ASN A 49 9.02 18.61 13.39
C ASN A 49 10.08 19.45 14.12
N ILE A 50 9.69 20.62 14.62
CA ILE A 50 10.58 21.49 15.40
C ILE A 50 11.02 20.77 16.68
N ILE A 51 10.06 20.21 17.44
CA ILE A 51 10.33 19.51 18.70
C ILE A 51 11.23 18.29 18.48
N GLU A 52 10.96 17.48 17.46
CA GLU A 52 11.76 16.29 17.13
C GLU A 52 13.18 16.67 16.68
N SER A 53 13.31 17.70 15.84
CA SER A 53 14.60 18.20 15.38
C SER A 53 15.45 18.73 16.53
N GLU A 54 14.86 19.48 17.46
CA GLU A 54 15.55 19.95 18.68
C GLU A 54 16.04 18.78 19.55
N LYS A 55 15.21 17.76 19.77
CA LYS A 55 15.59 16.56 20.53
C LYS A 55 16.75 15.80 19.90
N LEU A 56 16.80 15.75 18.58
CA LEU A 56 17.85 15.05 17.81
C LEU A 56 19.09 15.92 17.56
N GLY A 57 19.10 17.20 17.99
CA GLY A 57 20.18 18.13 17.68
C GLY A 57 20.31 18.46 16.18
N MET A 58 19.21 18.31 15.44
CA MET A 58 19.10 18.56 14.00
C MET A 58 18.35 19.86 13.71
N LYS A 59 18.49 20.38 12.49
CA LYS A 59 17.67 21.52 12.03
C LYS A 59 16.31 21.01 11.53
N PRO A 60 15.21 21.76 11.76
CA PRO A 60 13.92 21.47 11.15
C PRO A 60 14.03 21.35 9.63
N ASN A 61 13.39 20.34 9.07
CA ASN A 61 13.44 20.04 7.63
C ASN A 61 12.15 20.41 6.89
N ILE A 62 11.12 20.89 7.60
CA ILE A 62 9.89 21.42 7.00
C ILE A 62 9.99 22.93 6.83
N ASN A 63 9.96 23.39 5.58
CA ASN A 63 9.88 24.81 5.22
C ASN A 63 8.64 25.04 4.35
N ILE A 64 7.60 25.65 4.93
CA ILE A 64 6.31 25.85 4.26
C ILE A 64 6.43 26.72 3.01
N ARG A 65 7.27 27.77 3.05
CA ARG A 65 7.48 28.64 1.88
C ARG A 65 8.14 27.89 0.72
N GLU A 66 9.11 27.01 1.03
CA GLU A 66 9.77 26.17 0.03
C GLU A 66 8.82 25.11 -0.54
N ILE A 67 8.03 24.47 0.30
CA ILE A 67 7.01 23.49 -0.13
C ILE A 67 6.00 24.18 -1.05
N TYR A 68 5.49 25.35 -0.66
CA TYR A 68 4.56 26.12 -1.48
C TYR A 68 5.19 26.51 -2.83
N SER A 69 6.41 27.05 -2.85
CA SER A 69 7.06 27.46 -4.11
C SER A 69 7.37 26.28 -5.03
N ARG A 70 7.67 25.10 -4.47
CA ARG A 70 7.87 23.85 -5.23
C ARG A 70 6.62 23.40 -5.97
N HIS A 71 5.46 23.43 -5.31
CA HIS A 71 4.19 22.98 -5.90
C HIS A 71 3.50 24.07 -6.72
N PHE A 72 3.74 25.35 -6.42
CA PHE A 72 3.12 26.48 -7.10
C PHE A 72 4.19 27.47 -7.64
N PRO A 73 5.09 27.03 -8.54
CA PRO A 73 6.23 27.85 -8.99
C PRO A 73 5.81 29.10 -9.76
N GLN A 74 4.58 29.13 -10.27
CA GLN A 74 4.01 30.29 -10.98
C GLN A 74 3.48 31.37 -10.03
N ASN A 75 3.37 31.08 -8.74
CA ASN A 75 2.89 32.01 -7.72
C ASN A 75 4.09 32.53 -6.92
N PRO A 76 4.58 33.76 -7.19
CA PRO A 76 5.75 34.29 -6.49
C PRO A 76 5.48 34.40 -4.98
N LEU A 77 6.51 34.09 -4.20
CA LEU A 77 6.48 34.31 -2.76
C LEU A 77 6.45 35.81 -2.47
N SER A 78 5.61 36.20 -1.53
CA SER A 78 5.58 37.55 -0.96
C SER A 78 6.19 37.50 0.45
N ASP A 79 7.13 38.40 0.71
CA ASP A 79 7.79 38.50 2.01
C ASP A 79 6.83 38.90 3.13
N ASP A 80 5.80 39.68 2.81
CA ASP A 80 4.76 40.15 3.73
C ASP A 80 3.71 39.09 4.07
N THR A 81 3.76 37.92 3.41
CA THR A 81 2.79 36.83 3.63
C THR A 81 3.23 35.92 4.78
N THR A 82 2.32 35.65 5.72
CA THR A 82 2.55 34.74 6.84
C THR A 82 2.55 33.27 6.40
N GLU A 83 3.21 32.40 7.16
CA GLU A 83 3.18 30.96 6.90
C GLU A 83 1.76 30.38 6.91
N GLU A 84 0.90 30.91 7.78
CA GLU A 84 -0.50 30.52 7.90
C GLU A 84 -1.27 30.70 6.57
N VAL A 85 -1.01 31.79 5.85
CA VAL A 85 -1.62 32.03 4.54
C VAL A 85 -1.12 31.01 3.51
N TYR A 86 0.15 30.60 3.58
CA TYR A 86 0.67 29.56 2.70
C TYR A 86 0.08 28.18 3.03
N LEU A 87 -0.10 27.84 4.32
CA LEU A 87 -0.80 26.62 4.73
C LEU A 87 -2.23 26.57 4.19
N GLN A 88 -2.97 27.68 4.31
CA GLN A 88 -4.32 27.77 3.76
C GLN A 88 -4.32 27.56 2.24
N LYS A 89 -3.41 28.22 1.51
CA LYS A 89 -3.28 28.04 0.06
C LYS A 89 -2.94 26.60 -0.33
N ILE A 90 -2.12 25.92 0.46
CA ILE A 90 -1.82 24.49 0.26
C ILE A 90 -3.11 23.68 0.43
N ALA A 91 -3.82 23.85 1.56
CA ALA A 91 -5.08 23.15 1.85
C ALA A 91 -6.14 23.37 0.76
N ASP A 92 -6.31 24.61 0.29
CA ASP A 92 -7.25 24.98 -0.77
C ASP A 92 -6.98 24.31 -2.11
N ASN A 93 -5.77 23.82 -2.31
CA ASN A 93 -5.34 23.13 -3.52
C ASN A 93 -5.07 21.64 -3.29
N MET A 94 -5.41 21.09 -2.13
CA MET A 94 -5.32 19.64 -1.91
C MET A 94 -6.38 18.90 -2.71
N ILE A 95 -6.04 17.69 -3.12
CA ILE A 95 -6.90 16.80 -3.88
C ILE A 95 -7.31 15.63 -3.00
N CYS A 96 -8.59 15.28 -3.03
CA CYS A 96 -9.13 14.10 -2.38
C CYS A 96 -9.46 13.00 -3.39
N LEU A 97 -9.59 11.78 -2.86
CA LEU A 97 -10.11 10.60 -3.55
C LEU A 97 -11.35 10.08 -2.83
N TYR A 98 -12.39 9.80 -3.60
CA TYR A 98 -13.68 9.37 -3.07
C TYR A 98 -14.42 8.46 -4.06
N PHE A 99 -15.37 7.73 -3.51
CA PHE A 99 -16.32 6.94 -4.27
C PHE A 99 -17.61 7.74 -4.49
N ASP A 100 -18.10 7.77 -5.72
CA ASP A 100 -19.37 8.41 -6.10
C ASP A 100 -20.49 7.36 -6.18
N TYR A 101 -20.86 6.85 -5.01
CA TYR A 101 -21.97 5.93 -4.84
C TYR A 101 -23.14 6.60 -4.12
N SER A 102 -24.36 6.16 -4.43
CA SER A 102 -25.53 6.54 -3.64
C SER A 102 -25.60 5.71 -2.36
N TYR A 103 -25.78 6.37 -1.21
CA TYR A 103 -26.09 5.69 0.05
C TYR A 103 -27.52 5.12 0.01
N GLN A 104 -27.65 3.89 -0.47
CA GLN A 104 -28.85 3.07 -0.35
C GLN A 104 -28.54 1.82 0.48
N ASP A 105 -29.56 1.17 1.06
CA ASP A 105 -29.37 -0.08 1.81
C ASP A 105 -28.71 -1.14 0.93
N MET A 106 -27.41 -1.36 1.12
CA MET A 106 -26.61 -2.29 0.33
C MET A 106 -27.01 -3.75 0.64
N PRO A 107 -27.57 -4.50 -0.32
CA PRO A 107 -27.77 -5.94 -0.17
C PRO A 107 -26.42 -6.65 -0.11
N LEU A 108 -26.32 -7.76 0.63
CA LEU A 108 -25.13 -8.62 0.62
C LEU A 108 -24.81 -9.06 -0.81
N GLY A 109 -23.67 -8.60 -1.32
CA GLY A 109 -23.22 -8.94 -2.66
C GLY A 109 -24.00 -8.25 -3.77
N ASP A 110 -24.40 -6.99 -3.59
CA ASP A 110 -24.64 -6.06 -4.69
C ASP A 110 -23.30 -5.41 -5.08
N TRP A 111 -22.82 -5.69 -6.30
CA TRP A 111 -21.57 -5.13 -6.82
C TRP A 111 -21.79 -4.09 -7.92
N ASP A 112 -23.05 -3.78 -8.25
CA ASP A 112 -23.42 -2.87 -9.32
C ASP A 112 -23.75 -1.47 -8.77
N THR A 113 -24.17 -1.36 -7.51
CA THR A 113 -24.61 -0.09 -6.91
C THR A 113 -23.65 0.53 -5.91
N ASN A 114 -22.93 -0.28 -5.12
CA ASN A 114 -21.98 0.19 -4.11
C ASN A 114 -21.14 -0.99 -3.57
N CYS A 115 -20.07 -1.41 -4.26
CA CYS A 115 -19.23 -2.54 -3.80
C CYS A 115 -18.12 -2.16 -2.82
N PHE A 116 -17.82 -0.87 -2.68
CA PHE A 116 -16.56 -0.40 -2.10
C PHE A 116 -16.71 0.93 -1.33
N ASP A 117 -17.91 1.39 -0.99
CA ASP A 117 -18.09 2.48 -0.03
C ASP A 117 -18.29 1.89 1.36
N GLY A 118 -17.47 2.35 2.31
CA GLY A 118 -17.54 1.88 3.69
C GLY A 118 -18.83 2.34 4.37
N ARG A 119 -19.42 1.48 5.21
CA ARG A 119 -20.39 1.94 6.21
C ARG A 119 -19.70 2.89 7.20
N LEU A 120 -20.47 3.73 7.91
CA LEU A 120 -19.94 4.68 8.91
C LEU A 120 -19.08 4.05 10.03
N CYS A 121 -19.10 2.72 10.19
CA CYS A 121 -18.31 1.99 11.18
C CYS A 121 -17.27 1.04 10.55
N GLU A 122 -17.16 1.03 9.22
CA GLU A 122 -16.11 0.34 8.48
C GLU A 122 -15.01 1.36 8.16
N GLU A 123 -13.76 0.89 8.12
CA GLU A 123 -12.63 1.72 7.68
C GLU A 123 -12.90 2.29 6.28
N ASP A 124 -12.51 3.54 6.07
CA ASP A 124 -12.68 4.25 4.80
C ASP A 124 -12.00 3.50 3.67
N TYR A 125 -12.81 2.96 2.78
CA TYR A 125 -12.35 2.12 1.68
C TYR A 125 -11.40 2.87 0.74
N ALA A 126 -11.49 4.20 0.68
CA ALA A 126 -10.56 5.01 -0.11
C ALA A 126 -9.12 4.93 0.42
N GLU A 127 -8.90 4.69 1.72
CA GLU A 127 -7.57 4.39 2.28
C GLU A 127 -7.06 3.06 1.74
N LYS A 128 -7.90 2.02 1.80
CA LYS A 128 -7.57 0.66 1.34
C LYS A 128 -7.16 0.65 -0.12
N VAL A 129 -7.82 1.44 -0.98
CA VAL A 129 -7.44 1.57 -2.38
C VAL A 129 -6.05 2.17 -2.53
N ILE A 130 -5.76 3.27 -1.83
CA ILE A 130 -4.45 3.93 -1.92
C ILE A 130 -3.35 3.05 -1.30
N ASP A 131 -3.59 2.38 -0.19
CA ASP A 131 -2.64 1.45 0.42
C ASP A 131 -2.37 0.26 -0.50
N PHE A 132 -3.40 -0.30 -1.13
CA PHE A 132 -3.24 -1.34 -2.14
C PHE A 132 -2.40 -0.86 -3.33
N ILE A 133 -2.71 0.32 -3.88
CA ILE A 133 -1.95 0.92 -4.97
C ILE A 133 -0.48 1.10 -4.56
N ASN A 134 -0.22 1.64 -3.37
CA ASN A 134 1.13 1.83 -2.85
C ASN A 134 1.87 0.52 -2.63
N PHE A 135 1.20 -0.48 -2.06
CA PHE A 135 1.75 -1.83 -1.91
C PHE A 135 2.16 -2.40 -3.26
N VAL A 136 1.33 -2.30 -4.30
CA VAL A 136 1.66 -2.87 -5.61
C VAL A 136 2.72 -2.05 -6.36
N SER A 137 2.67 -0.72 -6.27
CA SER A 137 3.59 0.20 -6.96
C SER A 137 4.96 0.37 -6.30
N SER A 138 5.16 -0.08 -5.05
CA SER A 138 6.46 0.02 -4.36
C SER A 138 7.54 -0.91 -4.92
N GLY A 139 7.16 -1.86 -5.79
CA GLY A 139 8.12 -2.72 -6.50
C GLY A 139 8.79 -2.04 -7.70
N LYS A 140 9.81 -2.70 -8.26
CA LYS A 140 10.58 -2.20 -9.42
C LYS A 140 9.92 -2.49 -10.78
N SER A 141 8.62 -2.82 -10.81
CA SER A 141 7.94 -3.21 -12.05
C SER A 141 7.59 -2.00 -12.90
N THR A 142 7.88 -2.09 -14.20
CA THR A 142 7.46 -1.11 -15.20
C THR A 142 6.08 -1.40 -15.80
N GLN A 143 5.46 -2.53 -15.43
CA GLN A 143 4.17 -2.95 -15.98
C GLN A 143 2.97 -2.23 -15.33
N ILE A 144 3.20 -1.60 -14.18
CA ILE A 144 2.18 -0.91 -13.38
C ILE A 144 2.61 0.55 -13.21
N PRO A 145 1.66 1.50 -13.08
CA PRO A 145 2.00 2.91 -12.87
C PRO A 145 2.81 3.12 -11.59
N SER A 146 3.91 3.87 -11.71
CA SER A 146 4.71 4.36 -10.59
C SER A 146 4.25 5.77 -10.17
N PHE A 147 4.92 6.36 -9.17
CA PHE A 147 4.61 7.70 -8.64
C PHE A 147 3.15 7.81 -8.21
N VAL A 148 2.82 7.04 -7.18
CA VAL A 148 1.48 6.99 -6.59
C VAL A 148 1.44 7.87 -5.35
N PRO A 149 0.34 8.59 -5.12
CA PRO A 149 0.19 9.44 -3.94
C PRO A 149 0.00 8.60 -2.68
N GLN A 150 0.22 9.24 -1.54
CA GLN A 150 -0.15 8.73 -0.23
C GLN A 150 -1.40 9.47 0.23
N TRP A 151 -2.27 8.79 0.98
CA TRP A 151 -3.30 9.48 1.74
C TRP A 151 -2.68 10.09 3.01
N VAL A 152 -3.08 11.31 3.33
CA VAL A 152 -2.49 12.15 4.39
C VAL A 152 -3.49 12.57 5.46
N TYR A 153 -4.76 12.37 5.16
CA TYR A 153 -5.86 12.61 6.09
C TYR A 153 -7.05 11.77 5.62
N SER A 154 -7.78 11.25 6.59
CA SER A 154 -9.01 10.50 6.41
C SER A 154 -9.88 10.68 7.64
N SER A 155 -11.16 10.29 7.55
CA SER A 155 -12.07 10.31 8.68
C SER A 155 -11.81 9.20 9.71
N ASN A 156 -10.98 8.20 9.38
CA ASN A 156 -10.57 7.20 10.34
C ASN A 156 -9.56 7.83 11.32
N HIS A 157 -9.75 7.58 12.62
CA HIS A 157 -8.86 8.07 13.68
C HIS A 157 -7.59 7.21 13.76
N ASP A 158 -6.87 7.07 12.66
CA ASP A 158 -5.61 6.35 12.64
C ASP A 158 -4.47 7.24 13.15
N LEU A 159 -3.50 6.63 13.83
CA LEU A 159 -2.25 7.29 14.24
C LEU A 159 -1.45 7.63 12.98
N GLN A 160 -1.75 8.79 12.39
CA GLN A 160 -1.12 9.24 11.17
C GLN A 160 0.24 9.86 11.46
N ASN A 161 1.22 9.55 10.62
CA ASN A 161 2.47 10.31 10.59
C ASN A 161 2.16 11.72 10.07
N CYS A 162 2.11 12.68 11.00
CA CYS A 162 1.78 14.08 10.70
C CYS A 162 2.68 14.70 9.61
N HIS A 163 3.89 14.17 9.38
CA HIS A 163 4.81 14.66 8.35
C HIS A 163 4.45 14.19 6.94
N ARG A 164 3.61 13.16 6.80
CA ARG A 164 3.24 12.55 5.50
C ARG A 164 2.61 13.56 4.55
N ILE A 165 1.93 14.57 5.10
CA ILE A 165 1.34 15.67 4.33
C ILE A 165 2.35 16.40 3.44
N PHE A 166 3.63 16.40 3.80
CA PHE A 166 4.69 17.10 3.07
C PHE A 166 5.58 16.19 2.21
N TRP A 167 5.26 14.89 2.08
CA TRP A 167 6.06 13.93 1.30
C TRP A 167 5.73 13.92 -0.21
N GLY A 168 4.80 14.77 -0.68
CA GLY A 168 4.49 14.88 -2.11
C GLY A 168 5.68 15.48 -2.86
N GLU A 169 6.49 14.65 -3.51
CA GLU A 169 7.70 15.14 -4.22
C GLU A 169 7.43 15.52 -5.67
N GLN A 170 6.38 14.95 -6.28
CA GLN A 170 6.09 15.12 -7.71
C GLN A 170 5.05 16.22 -7.96
N ARG A 171 5.03 16.70 -9.20
CA ARG A 171 3.96 17.61 -9.65
C ARG A 171 2.62 16.87 -9.71
N ALA A 172 1.52 17.58 -9.45
CA ALA A 172 0.19 16.98 -9.41
C ALA A 172 -0.18 16.23 -10.69
N GLU A 173 0.24 16.71 -11.86
CA GLU A 173 -0.10 16.07 -13.13
C GLU A 173 0.48 14.65 -13.23
N ILE A 174 1.63 14.38 -12.62
CA ILE A 174 2.26 13.06 -12.62
C ILE A 174 1.42 12.07 -11.78
N TYR A 175 1.02 12.48 -10.57
CA TYR A 175 0.18 11.66 -9.71
C TYR A 175 -1.20 11.41 -10.32
N ILE A 176 -1.82 12.45 -10.90
CA ILE A 176 -3.14 12.35 -11.55
C ILE A 176 -3.10 11.36 -12.72
N GLU A 177 -2.08 11.44 -13.58
CA GLU A 177 -1.92 10.49 -14.69
C GLU A 177 -1.65 9.07 -14.21
N SER A 178 -0.91 8.90 -13.10
CA SER A 178 -0.72 7.58 -12.47
C SER A 178 -2.04 6.99 -11.96
N LEU A 179 -2.84 7.78 -11.22
CA LEU A 179 -4.15 7.36 -10.71
C LEU A 179 -5.14 7.02 -11.84
N LYS A 180 -5.15 7.78 -12.94
CA LYS A 180 -5.97 7.45 -14.12
C LYS A 180 -5.59 6.09 -14.71
N LYS A 181 -4.29 5.80 -14.86
CA LYS A 181 -3.83 4.49 -15.35
C LYS A 181 -4.20 3.36 -14.39
N TRP A 182 -4.10 3.58 -13.09
CA TRP A 182 -4.55 2.63 -12.07
C TRP A 182 -6.05 2.35 -12.19
N GLY A 183 -6.87 3.38 -12.34
CA GLY A 183 -8.30 3.18 -12.53
C GLY A 183 -8.65 2.46 -13.83
N GLN A 184 -7.89 2.68 -14.91
CA GLN A 184 -8.01 1.87 -16.14
C GLN A 184 -7.67 0.39 -15.90
N ILE A 185 -6.63 0.09 -15.11
CA ILE A 185 -6.28 -1.29 -14.74
C ILE A 185 -7.43 -1.96 -13.99
N PHE A 186 -8.02 -1.26 -13.01
CA PHE A 186 -9.20 -1.77 -12.30
C PHE A 186 -10.38 -2.00 -13.25
N ASP A 187 -10.69 -1.04 -14.12
CA ASP A 187 -11.80 -1.17 -15.07
C ASP A 187 -11.59 -2.35 -16.04
N ILE A 188 -10.36 -2.62 -16.47
CA ILE A 188 -10.04 -3.78 -17.33
C ILE A 188 -10.17 -5.10 -16.54
N PHE A 189 -9.72 -5.13 -15.29
CA PHE A 189 -9.69 -6.31 -14.43
C PHE A 189 -11.10 -6.76 -14.00
N LEU A 190 -11.98 -5.82 -13.66
CA LEU A 190 -13.29 -6.08 -13.04
C LEU A 190 -14.34 -6.51 -14.07
N LYS A 191 -14.38 -7.79 -14.46
CA LYS A 191 -15.30 -8.31 -15.48
C LYS A 191 -16.50 -9.06 -14.90
N TYR A 192 -16.29 -9.76 -13.79
CA TYR A 192 -17.28 -10.60 -13.14
C TYR A 192 -17.36 -10.29 -11.64
N LYS A 193 -18.47 -10.65 -10.98
CA LYS A 193 -18.64 -10.53 -9.52
C LYS A 193 -17.41 -11.00 -8.75
N ASN A 194 -16.85 -12.15 -9.14
CA ASN A 194 -15.72 -12.73 -8.43
C ASN A 194 -14.45 -11.86 -8.52
N ASP A 195 -14.30 -11.04 -9.56
CA ASP A 195 -13.18 -10.09 -9.67
C ASP A 195 -13.32 -8.97 -8.63
N TYR A 196 -14.53 -8.46 -8.41
CA TYR A 196 -14.81 -7.46 -7.38
C TYR A 196 -14.53 -8.02 -5.98
N LEU A 197 -15.08 -9.20 -5.67
CA LEU A 197 -14.85 -9.86 -4.38
C LEU A 197 -13.37 -10.20 -4.15
N GLN A 198 -12.65 -10.57 -5.21
CA GLN A 198 -11.22 -10.83 -5.11
C GLN A 198 -10.44 -9.54 -4.85
N LEU A 199 -10.78 -8.44 -5.52
CA LEU A 199 -10.14 -7.15 -5.28
C LEU A 199 -10.40 -6.64 -3.87
N ASP A 200 -11.64 -6.78 -3.39
CA ASP A 200 -12.05 -6.48 -2.01
C ASP A 200 -11.19 -7.23 -0.99
N TYR A 201 -11.12 -8.54 -1.14
CA TYR A 201 -10.33 -9.38 -0.26
C TYR A 201 -8.85 -8.97 -0.23
N LEU A 202 -8.26 -8.63 -1.39
CA LEU A 202 -6.87 -8.21 -1.47
C LEU A 202 -6.63 -6.85 -0.79
N MET A 203 -7.49 -5.87 -1.06
CA MET A 203 -7.38 -4.53 -0.46
C MET A 203 -7.48 -4.59 1.06
N ASN A 204 -8.43 -5.33 1.61
CA ASN A 204 -8.56 -5.51 3.06
C ASN A 204 -7.36 -6.28 3.66
N SER A 205 -6.89 -7.33 2.99
CA SER A 205 -5.74 -8.12 3.48
C SER A 205 -4.43 -7.33 3.48
N ILE A 206 -4.26 -6.39 2.55
CA ILE A 206 -3.06 -5.55 2.45
C ILE A 206 -3.12 -4.37 3.42
N HIS A 207 -4.29 -3.77 3.61
CA HIS A 207 -4.46 -2.60 4.49
C HIS A 207 -4.15 -2.92 5.97
N THR A 208 -4.59 -4.07 6.47
CA THR A 208 -4.47 -4.45 7.89
C THR A 208 -3.16 -5.16 8.23
N ASP A 209 -2.60 -4.96 9.43
CA ASP A 209 -1.43 -5.66 10.00
C ASP A 209 -0.15 -5.66 9.13
N ASN A 210 0.75 -4.69 9.39
CA ASN A 210 2.04 -4.53 8.73
C ASN A 210 3.22 -4.60 9.73
N ASP A 211 3.04 -5.30 10.86
CA ASP A 211 4.01 -5.34 11.95
C ASP A 211 5.13 -6.40 11.75
N TYR A 212 5.27 -6.96 10.54
CA TYR A 212 6.28 -7.95 10.15
C TYR A 212 6.45 -9.12 11.14
N ASN A 213 5.35 -9.49 11.78
CA ASN A 213 5.29 -10.51 12.82
C ASN A 213 4.87 -11.89 12.24
N THR A 214 4.68 -12.87 13.12
CA THR A 214 4.26 -14.24 12.71
C THR A 214 2.92 -14.26 11.97
N TYR A 215 1.99 -13.38 12.33
CA TYR A 215 0.67 -13.28 11.70
C TYR A 215 0.78 -12.63 10.31
N HIS A 216 1.51 -11.53 10.17
CA HIS A 216 1.80 -10.92 8.87
C HIS A 216 2.47 -11.91 7.92
N TYR A 217 3.45 -12.66 8.41
CA TYR A 217 4.07 -13.76 7.67
C TYR A 217 3.05 -14.79 7.17
N PHE A 218 2.17 -15.25 8.06
CA PHE A 218 1.14 -16.24 7.74
C PHE A 218 0.14 -15.70 6.71
N LYS A 219 -0.25 -14.44 6.84
CA LYS A 219 -1.13 -13.71 5.92
C LYS A 219 -0.52 -13.63 4.52
N MET A 220 0.73 -13.15 4.39
CA MET A 220 1.40 -13.04 3.09
C MET A 220 1.60 -14.40 2.42
N TYR A 221 1.96 -15.43 3.20
CA TYR A 221 2.05 -16.79 2.66
C TYR A 221 0.68 -17.30 2.18
N SER A 222 -0.40 -17.03 2.92
CA SER A 222 -1.76 -17.41 2.54
C SER A 222 -2.22 -16.73 1.26
N LEU A 223 -1.81 -15.48 1.03
CA LEU A 223 -2.05 -14.78 -0.24
C LEU A 223 -1.32 -15.47 -1.41
N CYS A 224 -0.06 -15.91 -1.22
CA CYS A 224 0.62 -16.74 -2.22
C CYS A 224 -0.17 -18.02 -2.52
N GLN A 225 -0.71 -18.70 -1.50
CA GLN A 225 -1.51 -19.91 -1.67
C GLN A 225 -2.78 -19.67 -2.47
N LEU A 226 -3.51 -18.58 -2.19
CA LEU A 226 -4.72 -18.21 -2.93
C LEU A 226 -4.51 -18.26 -4.45
N PHE A 227 -3.37 -17.75 -4.91
CA PHE A 227 -3.05 -17.66 -6.34
C PHE A 227 -2.34 -18.88 -6.91
N LEU A 228 -1.50 -19.56 -6.14
CA LEU A 228 -0.63 -20.61 -6.66
C LEU A 228 -1.11 -22.02 -6.34
N GLU A 229 -1.84 -22.23 -5.24
CA GLU A 229 -2.30 -23.55 -4.81
C GLU A 229 -3.52 -24.01 -5.61
N LYS A 230 -3.45 -25.20 -6.21
CA LYS A 230 -4.58 -25.84 -6.88
C LYS A 230 -5.23 -26.90 -6.01
N SER A 231 -4.44 -27.86 -5.53
CA SER A 231 -4.97 -29.01 -4.78
C SER A 231 -4.32 -29.18 -3.41
N LYS A 232 -3.02 -28.92 -3.32
CA LYS A 232 -2.25 -29.12 -2.09
C LYS A 232 -1.16 -28.07 -1.92
N GLU A 233 -0.91 -27.70 -0.69
CA GLU A 233 0.07 -26.69 -0.32
C GLU A 233 1.50 -27.00 -0.81
N SER A 234 1.89 -28.28 -0.91
CA SER A 234 3.23 -28.64 -1.40
C SER A 234 3.51 -28.18 -2.83
N GLU A 235 2.49 -27.79 -3.59
CA GLU A 235 2.63 -27.15 -4.89
C GLU A 235 3.40 -25.82 -4.84
N LEU A 236 3.39 -25.11 -3.72
CA LEU A 236 4.15 -23.88 -3.58
C LEU A 236 5.66 -24.11 -3.61
N ASP A 237 6.15 -25.32 -3.28
CA ASP A 237 7.58 -25.65 -3.32
C ASP A 237 8.20 -25.45 -4.71
N TRP A 238 7.40 -25.56 -5.79
CA TRP A 238 7.86 -25.37 -7.18
C TRP A 238 7.18 -24.22 -7.93
N LYS A 239 6.08 -23.67 -7.41
CA LYS A 239 5.41 -22.50 -8.01
C LYS A 239 5.93 -21.18 -7.47
N LEU A 240 6.16 -21.09 -6.16
CA LEU A 240 6.65 -19.88 -5.49
C LEU A 240 8.02 -19.41 -6.01
N PRO A 241 9.00 -20.29 -6.32
CA PRO A 241 10.32 -19.90 -6.82
C PRO A 241 10.30 -19.02 -8.08
N GLN A 242 9.24 -19.09 -8.88
CA GLN A 242 9.09 -18.26 -10.09
C GLN A 242 8.92 -16.77 -9.78
N PHE A 243 8.47 -16.44 -8.56
CA PHE A 243 8.16 -15.07 -8.13
C PHE A 243 9.13 -14.53 -7.06
N LEU A 244 9.95 -15.40 -6.47
CA LEU A 244 11.01 -15.01 -5.53
C LEU A 244 12.13 -14.24 -6.25
N ASP A 245 12.78 -13.33 -5.51
CA ASP A 245 13.81 -12.42 -6.00
C ASP A 245 14.89 -13.14 -6.84
N HIS A 246 15.06 -12.70 -8.08
CA HIS A 246 16.00 -13.24 -9.06
C HIS A 246 17.48 -13.03 -8.69
N ASN A 247 17.78 -12.22 -7.66
CA ASN A 247 19.12 -12.17 -7.08
C ASN A 247 19.54 -13.51 -6.46
N TYR A 248 18.58 -14.36 -6.08
CA TYR A 248 18.82 -15.72 -5.63
C TYR A 248 18.84 -16.70 -6.82
N PRO A 249 19.85 -17.59 -6.91
CA PRO A 249 19.85 -18.68 -7.89
C PRO A 249 18.60 -19.57 -7.77
N LEU A 250 18.17 -20.22 -8.86
CA LEU A 250 16.97 -21.05 -8.85
C LEU A 250 17.00 -22.17 -7.79
N GLU A 251 18.15 -22.83 -7.62
CA GLU A 251 18.32 -23.85 -6.58
C GLU A 251 18.04 -23.30 -5.19
N GLU A 252 18.57 -22.12 -4.88
CA GLU A 252 18.34 -21.45 -3.61
C GLU A 252 16.89 -21.01 -3.44
N ARG A 253 16.26 -20.47 -4.49
CA ARG A 253 14.84 -20.12 -4.48
C ARG A 253 13.94 -21.33 -4.20
N ASN A 254 14.29 -22.50 -4.75
CA ASN A 254 13.58 -23.75 -4.46
C ASN A 254 13.72 -24.17 -2.98
N GLU A 255 14.88 -23.98 -2.38
CA GLU A 255 15.09 -24.25 -0.96
C GLU A 255 14.35 -23.27 -0.06
N ILE A 256 14.41 -21.98 -0.38
CA ILE A 256 13.69 -20.92 0.32
C ILE A 256 12.18 -21.20 0.30
N ALA A 257 11.61 -21.52 -0.86
CA ALA A 257 10.18 -21.82 -0.97
C ALA A 257 9.74 -22.97 -0.05
N LYS A 258 10.55 -24.04 0.03
CA LYS A 258 10.31 -25.16 0.94
C LYS A 258 10.37 -24.75 2.41
N LEU A 259 11.35 -23.93 2.79
CA LEU A 259 11.48 -23.44 4.16
C LEU A 259 10.29 -22.57 4.56
N LEU A 260 9.88 -21.64 3.69
CA LEU A 260 8.71 -20.81 3.90
C LEU A 260 7.46 -21.69 4.08
N ARG A 261 7.22 -22.66 3.20
CA ARG A 261 6.10 -23.59 3.39
C ARG A 261 6.16 -24.32 4.72
N GLN A 262 7.33 -24.81 5.11
CA GLN A 262 7.50 -25.54 6.36
C GLN A 262 7.24 -24.65 7.58
N MET A 263 7.76 -23.42 7.61
CA MET A 263 7.47 -22.44 8.66
C MET A 263 5.96 -22.17 8.77
N ARG A 264 5.28 -21.89 7.65
CA ARG A 264 3.82 -21.71 7.63
C ARG A 264 3.07 -22.94 8.14
N ASN A 265 3.48 -24.16 7.77
CA ASN A 265 2.88 -25.39 8.30
C ASN A 265 2.99 -25.50 9.82
N LYS A 266 4.14 -25.11 10.38
CA LYS A 266 4.34 -25.11 11.84
C LYS A 266 3.38 -24.14 12.52
N ILE A 267 3.17 -22.95 11.96
CA ILE A 267 2.19 -21.98 12.44
C ILE A 267 0.76 -22.55 12.34
N ALA A 268 0.38 -23.09 11.18
CA ALA A 268 -0.97 -23.63 10.93
C ALA A 268 -1.36 -24.77 11.89
N HIS A 269 -0.39 -25.56 12.35
CA HIS A 269 -0.59 -26.66 13.28
C HIS A 269 -0.34 -26.30 14.75
N GLY A 270 0.04 -25.06 15.06
CA GLY A 270 0.39 -24.64 16.41
C GLY A 270 1.67 -25.25 16.98
N ASP A 271 2.57 -25.76 16.12
CA ASP A 271 3.86 -26.35 16.50
C ASP A 271 4.95 -25.26 16.56
N PHE A 272 4.92 -24.46 17.62
CA PHE A 272 5.83 -23.32 17.76
C PHE A 272 7.28 -23.74 18.05
N ILE A 273 7.53 -24.88 18.69
CA ILE A 273 8.89 -25.41 18.86
C ILE A 273 9.46 -25.81 17.49
N GLY A 274 8.65 -26.49 16.67
CA GLY A 274 9.02 -26.80 15.30
C GLY A 274 9.24 -25.55 14.44
N LEU A 275 8.49 -24.47 14.70
CA LEU A 275 8.68 -23.18 14.05
C LEU A 275 10.04 -22.57 14.39
N GLU A 276 10.43 -22.50 15.67
CA GLU A 276 11.74 -21.97 16.10
C GLU A 276 12.89 -22.69 15.38
N ASN A 277 12.82 -24.04 15.30
CA ASN A 277 13.82 -24.83 14.60
C ASN A 277 13.89 -24.48 13.10
N LYS A 278 12.74 -24.22 12.45
CA LYS A 278 12.69 -23.85 11.04
C LYS A 278 13.13 -22.42 10.77
N ILE A 279 12.87 -21.51 11.72
CA ILE A 279 13.37 -20.13 11.70
C ILE A 279 14.90 -20.12 11.77
N GLU A 280 15.50 -20.93 12.63
CA GLU A 280 16.96 -21.03 12.71
C GLU A 280 17.55 -21.67 11.44
N GLU A 281 16.91 -22.70 10.89
CA GLU A 281 17.33 -23.28 9.60
C GLU A 281 17.28 -22.25 8.46
N TYR A 282 16.24 -21.40 8.43
CA TYR A 282 16.14 -20.30 7.48
C TYR A 282 17.29 -19.29 7.67
N ALA A 283 17.56 -18.88 8.92
CA ALA A 283 18.63 -17.93 9.20
C ALA A 283 19.98 -18.44 8.69
N GLN A 284 20.32 -19.71 8.97
CA GLN A 284 21.58 -20.33 8.57
C GLN A 284 21.76 -20.44 7.06
N LYS A 285 20.68 -20.74 6.33
CA LYS A 285 20.74 -20.97 4.88
C LYS A 285 20.64 -19.69 4.06
N VAL A 286 19.83 -18.73 4.51
CA VAL A 286 19.43 -17.57 3.71
C VAL A 286 20.10 -16.29 4.19
N MET A 287 20.30 -16.15 5.51
CA MET A 287 20.70 -14.86 6.10
C MET A 287 22.16 -14.81 6.55
N ASP A 288 22.67 -15.88 7.15
CA ASP A 288 24.02 -15.90 7.71
C ASP A 288 25.08 -15.67 6.61
N GLY A 289 26.03 -14.78 6.90
CA GLY A 289 27.05 -14.34 5.94
C GLY A 289 26.58 -13.30 4.90
N ARG A 290 25.27 -13.01 4.83
CA ARG A 290 24.69 -12.00 3.92
C ARG A 290 24.09 -10.80 4.65
N TYR A 291 23.60 -11.02 5.87
CA TYR A 291 22.97 -9.99 6.70
C TYR A 291 23.64 -9.91 8.07
N SER A 292 23.62 -8.70 8.64
CA SER A 292 24.04 -8.44 10.02
C SER A 292 22.81 -8.35 10.90
N PHE A 293 22.85 -9.02 12.06
CA PHE A 293 21.77 -8.99 13.05
C PHE A 293 22.07 -7.97 14.13
N ASP A 294 21.18 -6.99 14.33
CA ASP A 294 21.23 -6.10 15.48
C ASP A 294 20.37 -6.67 16.61
N TYR A 295 21.04 -7.31 17.56
CA TYR A 295 20.40 -7.90 18.74
C TYR A 295 20.06 -6.90 19.84
N SER A 296 20.43 -5.62 19.69
CA SER A 296 20.02 -4.58 20.63
C SER A 296 18.57 -4.15 20.44
N GLU A 297 18.05 -4.26 19.21
CA GLU A 297 16.67 -3.91 18.87
C GLU A 297 15.76 -5.13 18.72
N TYR A 298 16.22 -6.18 18.03
CA TYR A 298 15.37 -7.31 17.66
C TYR A 298 16.04 -8.66 17.89
N SER A 299 15.25 -9.65 18.28
CA SER A 299 15.71 -11.04 18.34
C SER A 299 16.02 -11.60 16.94
N ARG A 300 16.83 -12.66 16.88
CA ARG A 300 17.12 -13.38 15.62
C ARG A 300 15.85 -13.80 14.90
N LYS A 301 14.87 -14.31 15.64
CA LYS A 301 13.54 -14.67 15.15
C LYS A 301 12.84 -13.50 14.47
N ASN A 302 12.85 -12.32 15.10
CA ASN A 302 12.21 -11.13 14.55
C ASN A 302 12.90 -10.69 13.24
N TRP A 303 14.24 -10.75 13.18
CA TRP A 303 14.98 -10.48 11.94
C TRP A 303 14.64 -11.46 10.82
N VAL A 304 14.52 -12.75 11.15
CA VAL A 304 14.12 -13.79 10.17
C VAL A 304 12.69 -13.56 9.68
N LEU A 305 11.75 -13.30 10.59
CA LEU A 305 10.37 -13.02 10.23
C LEU A 305 10.27 -11.76 9.36
N LEU A 306 10.96 -10.69 9.71
CA LEU A 306 11.05 -9.48 8.89
C LEU A 306 11.54 -9.79 7.48
N ASN A 307 12.68 -10.49 7.36
CA ASN A 307 13.23 -10.85 6.05
C ASN A 307 12.27 -11.71 5.22
N ALA A 308 11.67 -12.73 5.84
CA ALA A 308 10.72 -13.62 5.18
C ALA A 308 9.43 -12.89 4.77
N CYS A 309 8.95 -11.96 5.58
CA CYS A 309 7.80 -11.11 5.26
C CYS A 309 8.11 -10.21 4.06
N CYS A 310 9.22 -9.47 4.06
CA CYS A 310 9.60 -8.63 2.91
C CYS A 310 9.70 -9.45 1.61
N LEU A 311 10.28 -10.65 1.68
CA LEU A 311 10.39 -11.55 0.53
C LEU A 311 9.02 -12.02 0.04
N LEU A 312 8.10 -12.34 0.95
CA LEU A 312 6.74 -12.74 0.62
C LEU A 312 5.91 -11.56 0.10
N GLU A 313 6.06 -10.36 0.63
CA GLU A 313 5.39 -9.15 0.13
C GLU A 313 5.80 -8.86 -1.32
N ASP A 314 7.11 -8.89 -1.62
CA ASP A 314 7.61 -8.73 -3.00
C ASP A 314 7.05 -9.83 -3.92
N THR A 315 6.91 -11.05 -3.40
CA THR A 315 6.32 -12.17 -4.13
C THR A 315 4.84 -11.96 -4.41
N VAL A 316 4.05 -11.61 -3.39
CA VAL A 316 2.61 -11.30 -3.51
C VAL A 316 2.40 -10.15 -4.48
N ARG A 317 3.24 -9.11 -4.40
CA ARG A 317 3.25 -7.99 -5.34
C ARG A 317 3.42 -8.49 -6.77
N ASN A 318 4.45 -9.28 -7.05
CA ASN A 318 4.69 -9.82 -8.40
C ASN A 318 3.54 -10.68 -8.92
N ILE A 319 2.90 -11.47 -8.03
CA ILE A 319 1.71 -12.26 -8.36
C ILE A 319 0.53 -11.35 -8.71
N ILE A 320 0.25 -10.31 -7.91
CA ILE A 320 -0.83 -9.35 -8.16
C ILE A 320 -0.59 -8.57 -9.46
N ILE A 321 0.66 -8.19 -9.75
CA ILE A 321 1.01 -7.56 -11.02
C ILE A 321 0.64 -8.47 -12.18
N MET A 322 1.02 -9.75 -12.12
CA MET A 322 0.65 -10.73 -13.15
C MET A 322 -0.86 -10.97 -13.22
N LEU A 323 -1.58 -10.92 -12.11
CA LEU A 323 -3.05 -11.00 -12.09
C LEU A 323 -3.69 -9.89 -12.94
N PHE A 324 -3.13 -8.67 -12.90
CA PHE A 324 -3.62 -7.54 -13.68
C PHE A 324 -3.12 -7.53 -15.12
N THR A 325 -1.89 -8.00 -15.38
CA THR A 325 -1.26 -7.87 -16.71
C THR A 325 -1.38 -9.13 -17.57
N ASP A 326 -1.43 -10.32 -16.97
CA ASP A 326 -1.49 -11.61 -17.67
C ASP A 326 -2.16 -12.71 -16.81
N ARG A 327 -3.48 -12.58 -16.66
CA ARG A 327 -4.31 -13.51 -15.86
C ARG A 327 -4.22 -14.95 -16.36
N GLU A 328 -4.12 -15.16 -17.67
CA GLU A 328 -4.03 -16.51 -18.24
C GLU A 328 -2.70 -17.18 -17.91
N LYS A 329 -1.59 -16.44 -17.92
CA LYS A 329 -0.30 -16.96 -17.45
C LYS A 329 -0.34 -17.32 -15.98
N LEU A 330 -0.90 -16.46 -15.12
CA LEU A 330 -1.02 -16.79 -13.69
C LEU A 330 -1.87 -18.05 -13.48
N LYS A 331 -2.98 -18.17 -14.21
CA LYS A 331 -3.81 -19.37 -14.21
C LYS A 331 -3.05 -20.61 -14.69
N SER A 332 -2.23 -20.49 -15.74
CA SER A 332 -1.41 -21.61 -16.23
C SER A 332 -0.38 -22.08 -15.19
N ILE A 333 0.21 -21.15 -14.43
CA ILE A 333 1.12 -21.47 -13.33
C ILE A 333 0.34 -22.19 -12.22
N LYS A 334 -0.83 -21.68 -11.83
CA LYS A 334 -1.72 -22.33 -10.87
C LYS A 334 -2.12 -23.74 -11.33
N ASP A 335 -2.42 -23.92 -12.61
CA ASP A 335 -2.85 -25.20 -13.17
C ASP A 335 -1.73 -26.19 -13.44
N SER A 336 -0.47 -25.73 -13.45
CA SER A 336 0.71 -26.53 -13.72
C SER A 336 0.89 -27.65 -12.68
N THR A 337 1.16 -28.85 -13.19
CA THR A 337 1.38 -30.05 -12.37
C THR A 337 2.86 -30.37 -12.15
N ASN A 338 3.80 -29.60 -12.75
CA ASN A 338 5.26 -29.67 -12.55
C ASN A 338 5.94 -28.38 -13.06
N ILE A 339 7.21 -28.17 -12.68
CA ILE A 339 8.06 -27.00 -12.95
C ILE A 339 7.92 -26.54 -14.41
N ILE A 340 7.39 -25.33 -14.61
CA ILE A 340 7.53 -24.60 -15.88
C ILE A 340 8.96 -24.09 -15.88
N LEU A 341 9.80 -24.65 -16.76
CA LEU A 341 11.18 -24.23 -17.02
C LEU A 341 11.22 -22.90 -17.78
#